data_AF-A0A8D8WJJ0-F1
#
_entry.id   AF-A0A8D8WJJ0-F1
#
_cell.length_a   1.000
_cell.length_b   1.000
_cell.length_c   1.000
_cell.angle_alpha   90.00
_cell.angle_beta   90.00
_cell.angle_gamma   90.00
#
_symmetry.space_group_name_H-M   'P 1'
#
loop_
_entity.id
_entity.type
_entity.pdbx_description
1 polymer ?
#
loop_
_entity_poly.entity_id
_entity_poly.type
_entity_poly.pdbx_seq_one_letter_code
_entity_poly.pdbx_strand_id
1 'polypeptide(L)'
;MAEVATDWNLGPGRPLHCTSFESPLHTSILLSGLSKLKSKNLLLDVTLIAEGEAFQAHKVVLASISDYFRAMFTDAMRESKQSEICLNGITARGMKLLLEYAYSSRVELNLDNIQHVLLSASHVQIEPLVEACSSYLQSQLDLDNCVDLATIAETYSLTKLRVQVYRFMCSHLRSFSSSGELFRLSLSQLEHLFACDFPVDMCETDVLDLGVQWLRTQISENKSWL
;
A
#
# COMPACT_ATOMS: atom_id res chain seq x y z
N MET A 1 30.21 24.46 -53.77
CA MET A 1 29.27 23.99 -52.73
C MET A 1 30.12 23.60 -51.54
N ALA A 2 30.00 24.34 -50.44
CA ALA A 2 30.89 24.24 -49.28
C ALA A 2 30.48 23.07 -48.37
N GLU A 3 31.39 22.12 -48.17
CA GLU A 3 31.35 21.19 -47.04
C GLU A 3 31.81 21.94 -45.79
N VAL A 4 30.90 22.17 -44.85
CA VAL A 4 31.26 22.54 -43.48
C VAL A 4 31.52 21.25 -42.73
N ALA A 5 32.74 20.71 -42.89
CA ALA A 5 33.26 19.73 -41.96
C ALA A 5 33.72 20.50 -40.72
N THR A 6 32.89 20.56 -39.69
CA THR A 6 33.35 20.90 -38.33
C THR A 6 34.15 19.72 -37.79
N ASP A 7 35.39 19.65 -38.26
CA ASP A 7 36.43 18.79 -37.73
C ASP A 7 36.80 19.36 -36.36
N TRP A 8 36.21 18.80 -35.30
CA TRP A 8 36.60 19.12 -33.92
C TRP A 8 37.98 18.50 -33.69
N ASN A 9 38.99 19.18 -34.23
CA ASN A 9 40.39 18.77 -34.25
C ASN A 9 40.94 18.76 -32.81
N LEU A 10 40.65 17.68 -32.09
CA LEU A 10 41.18 17.40 -30.77
C LEU A 10 42.61 16.91 -30.95
N GLY A 11 43.56 17.84 -30.89
CA GLY A 11 44.99 17.51 -30.89
C GLY A 11 45.35 16.51 -29.78
N PRO A 12 46.41 15.70 -29.98
CA PRO A 12 46.79 14.64 -29.04
C PRO A 12 47.16 15.25 -27.68
N GLY A 13 46.43 14.89 -26.63
CA GLY A 13 46.78 15.22 -25.23
C GLY A 13 45.90 16.25 -24.50
N ARG A 14 44.78 16.73 -25.08
CA ARG A 14 43.79 17.48 -24.28
C ARG A 14 42.92 16.51 -23.46
N PRO A 15 42.84 16.64 -22.12
CA PRO A 15 41.89 15.84 -21.35
C PRO A 15 40.48 16.14 -21.85
N LEU A 16 39.69 15.10 -22.11
CA LEU A 16 38.29 15.23 -22.49
C LEU A 16 37.57 16.01 -21.38
N HIS A 17 37.13 17.23 -21.69
CA HIS A 17 36.32 18.02 -20.77
C HIS A 17 34.91 17.44 -20.73
N CYS A 18 34.69 16.50 -19.81
CA CYS A 18 33.38 15.90 -19.60
C CYS A 18 32.52 16.83 -18.74
N THR A 19 31.35 17.19 -19.22
CA THR A 19 30.32 17.91 -18.46
C THR A 19 29.08 17.03 -18.38
N SER A 20 28.58 16.78 -17.17
CA SER A 20 27.30 16.12 -16.96
C SER A 20 26.16 17.12 -17.15
N PHE A 21 25.12 16.71 -17.85
CA PHE A 21 23.86 17.44 -17.96
C PHE A 21 22.76 16.65 -17.22
N GLU A 22 22.08 17.32 -16.30
CA GLU A 22 20.95 16.76 -15.55
C GLU A 22 19.74 17.67 -15.75
N SER A 23 18.62 17.10 -16.20
CA SER A 23 17.38 17.85 -16.35
C SER A 23 16.45 17.59 -15.16
N PRO A 24 16.13 18.60 -14.35
CA PRO A 24 15.27 18.42 -13.17
C PRO A 24 13.80 18.13 -13.55
N LEU A 25 13.40 18.41 -14.80
CA LEU A 25 12.03 18.22 -15.28
C LEU A 25 11.82 16.90 -16.04
N HIS A 26 12.88 16.11 -16.23
CA HIS A 26 12.81 14.89 -17.05
C HIS A 26 11.72 13.93 -16.54
N THR A 27 11.65 13.69 -15.23
CA THR A 27 10.68 12.76 -14.63
C THR A 27 9.22 13.18 -14.86
N SER A 28 8.91 14.48 -14.71
CA SER A 28 7.54 14.97 -14.88
C SER A 28 7.12 15.00 -16.36
N ILE A 29 8.04 15.35 -17.26
CA ILE A 29 7.82 15.29 -18.70
C ILE A 29 7.59 13.84 -19.15
N LEU A 30 8.40 12.90 -18.66
CA LEU A 30 8.28 11.48 -18.97
C LEU A 30 6.92 10.92 -18.50
N LEU A 31 6.54 11.16 -17.25
CA LEU A 31 5.26 10.71 -16.70
C LEU A 31 4.07 11.31 -17.46
N SER A 32 4.12 12.61 -17.77
CA SER A 32 3.10 13.27 -18.60
C SER A 32 3.02 12.66 -20.00
N GLY A 33 4.16 12.30 -20.59
CA GLY A 33 4.23 11.59 -21.87
C GLY A 33 3.56 10.22 -21.82
N LEU A 34 3.88 9.41 -20.81
CA LEU A 34 3.28 8.08 -20.59
C LEU A 34 1.76 8.16 -20.37
N SER A 35 1.30 9.15 -19.60
CA SER A 35 -0.13 9.42 -19.39
C SER A 35 -0.86 9.80 -20.69
N LYS A 36 -0.22 10.62 -21.56
CA LYS A 36 -0.74 10.97 -22.88
C LYS A 36 -0.81 9.76 -23.82
N LEU A 37 0.16 8.86 -23.78
CA LEU A 37 0.12 7.60 -24.56
C LEU A 37 -1.05 6.73 -24.10
N LYS A 38 -1.22 6.60 -22.78
CA LYS A 38 -2.31 5.82 -22.18
C LYS A 38 -3.69 6.35 -22.58
N SER A 39 -3.92 7.66 -22.51
CA SER A 39 -5.20 8.28 -22.88
C SER A 39 -5.52 8.19 -24.37
N LYS A 40 -4.51 8.09 -25.24
CA LYS A 40 -4.67 7.88 -26.68
C LYS A 40 -4.69 6.40 -27.10
N ASN A 41 -4.63 5.48 -26.14
CA ASN A 41 -4.51 4.04 -26.35
C ASN A 41 -3.34 3.65 -27.29
N LEU A 42 -2.22 4.35 -27.17
CA LEU A 42 -1.01 4.08 -27.94
C LEU A 42 -0.06 3.20 -27.13
N LEU A 43 0.58 2.24 -27.80
CA LEU A 43 1.63 1.38 -27.23
C LEU A 43 1.17 0.54 -26.02
N LEU A 44 -0.14 0.32 -25.86
CA LEU A 44 -0.68 -0.58 -24.84
C LEU A 44 -0.40 -2.02 -25.23
N ASP A 45 0.19 -2.78 -24.33
CA ASP A 45 0.73 -4.13 -24.56
C ASP A 45 0.19 -5.16 -23.55
N VAL A 46 -0.72 -4.76 -22.66
CA VAL A 46 -1.42 -5.64 -21.72
C VAL A 46 -2.85 -5.15 -21.43
N THR A 47 -3.74 -6.10 -21.22
CA THR A 47 -5.11 -5.91 -20.70
C THR A 47 -5.23 -6.69 -19.39
N LEU A 48 -5.55 -6.00 -18.30
CA LEU A 48 -5.75 -6.58 -16.98
C LEU A 48 -7.25 -6.69 -16.72
N ILE A 49 -7.72 -7.86 -16.33
CA ILE A 49 -9.13 -8.08 -15.95
C ILE A 49 -9.22 -8.14 -14.43
N ALA A 50 -9.96 -7.23 -13.82
CA ALA A 50 -10.26 -7.21 -12.39
C ALA A 50 -11.78 -7.15 -12.20
N GLU A 51 -12.35 -8.10 -11.45
CA GLU A 51 -13.82 -8.24 -11.24
C GLU A 51 -14.66 -8.18 -12.53
N GLY A 52 -14.11 -8.70 -13.64
CA GLY A 52 -14.78 -8.69 -14.96
C GLY A 52 -14.65 -7.39 -15.75
N GLU A 53 -14.02 -6.35 -15.19
CA GLU A 53 -13.69 -5.12 -15.91
C GLU A 53 -12.29 -5.20 -16.54
N ALA A 54 -12.16 -4.73 -17.78
CA ALA A 54 -10.92 -4.78 -18.55
C ALA A 54 -10.19 -3.42 -18.53
N PHE A 55 -8.89 -3.46 -18.21
CA PHE A 55 -8.02 -2.31 -18.09
C PHE A 55 -6.78 -2.46 -18.96
N GLN A 56 -6.70 -1.71 -20.06
CA GLN A 56 -5.51 -1.71 -20.91
C GLN A 56 -4.41 -0.82 -20.33
N ALA A 57 -3.16 -1.27 -20.32
CA ALA A 57 -2.04 -0.55 -19.74
C ALA A 57 -0.72 -0.85 -20.47
N HIS A 58 0.37 -0.25 -19.98
CA HIS A 58 1.73 -0.53 -20.45
C HIS A 58 2.45 -1.42 -19.42
N LYS A 59 2.95 -2.59 -19.83
CA LYS A 59 3.71 -3.52 -18.98
C LYS A 59 4.89 -2.83 -18.32
N VAL A 60 5.62 -2.00 -19.07
CA VAL A 60 6.80 -1.28 -18.55
C VAL A 60 6.45 -0.31 -17.41
N VAL A 61 5.31 0.37 -17.48
CA VAL A 61 4.89 1.32 -16.44
C VAL A 61 4.52 0.56 -15.17
N LEU A 62 3.75 -0.52 -15.32
CA LEU A 62 3.34 -1.37 -14.20
C LEU A 62 4.55 -2.05 -13.53
N ALA A 63 5.46 -2.64 -14.30
CA ALA A 63 6.68 -3.27 -13.79
C ALA A 63 7.64 -2.29 -13.09
N SER A 64 7.59 -1.01 -13.46
CA SER A 64 8.43 0.03 -12.85
C SER A 64 7.97 0.42 -11.45
N ILE A 65 6.70 0.21 -11.12
CA ILE A 65 6.10 0.62 -9.83
C ILE A 65 5.72 -0.54 -8.92
N SER A 66 5.73 -1.78 -9.44
CA SER A 66 5.24 -2.98 -8.77
C SER A 66 6.18 -4.14 -9.01
N ASP A 67 6.67 -4.73 -7.92
CA ASP A 67 7.53 -5.91 -7.94
C ASP A 67 6.78 -7.14 -8.45
N TYR A 68 5.50 -7.26 -8.10
CA TYR A 68 4.59 -8.29 -8.61
C TYR A 68 4.46 -8.25 -10.14
N PHE A 69 4.15 -7.07 -10.72
CA PHE A 69 4.04 -6.93 -12.17
C PHE A 69 5.39 -7.08 -12.86
N ARG A 70 6.48 -6.63 -12.21
CA ARG A 70 7.83 -6.86 -12.73
C ARG A 70 8.09 -8.36 -12.87
N ALA A 71 7.93 -9.13 -11.80
CA ALA A 71 8.08 -10.58 -11.83
C ALA A 71 7.17 -11.21 -12.90
N MET A 72 5.88 -10.89 -12.90
CA MET A 72 4.90 -11.40 -13.87
C MET A 72 5.30 -11.17 -15.34
N PHE A 73 5.87 -10.01 -15.66
CA PHE A 73 6.21 -9.64 -17.04
C PHE A 73 7.63 -10.03 -17.46
N THR A 74 8.55 -10.24 -16.51
CA THR A 74 9.95 -10.59 -16.81
C THR A 74 10.26 -12.08 -16.62
N ASP A 75 9.52 -12.81 -15.79
CA ASP A 75 9.74 -14.25 -15.64
C ASP A 75 9.28 -15.01 -16.88
N ALA A 76 9.98 -16.10 -17.20
CA ALA A 76 9.68 -16.97 -18.34
C ALA A 76 8.38 -17.81 -18.15
N MET A 77 7.44 -17.34 -17.33
CA MET A 77 6.13 -17.94 -17.11
C MET A 77 5.17 -17.62 -18.26
N ARG A 78 4.02 -18.32 -18.32
CA ARG A 78 3.07 -18.21 -19.45
C ARG A 78 2.46 -16.80 -19.56
N GLU A 79 2.31 -16.15 -18.42
CA GLU A 79 1.75 -14.81 -18.22
C GLU A 79 2.57 -13.73 -18.93
N SER A 80 3.89 -13.90 -19.03
CA SER A 80 4.77 -12.97 -19.77
C SER A 80 4.36 -12.81 -21.24
N LYS A 81 3.82 -13.89 -21.84
CA LYS A 81 3.39 -13.95 -23.25
C LYS A 81 1.90 -13.64 -23.44
N GLN A 82 1.13 -13.50 -22.36
CA GLN A 82 -0.29 -13.17 -22.45
C GLN A 82 -0.48 -11.66 -22.63
N SER A 83 -1.43 -11.30 -23.50
CA SER A 83 -1.91 -9.94 -23.69
C SER A 83 -3.10 -9.62 -22.77
N GLU A 84 -3.72 -10.62 -22.17
CA GLU A 84 -4.87 -10.51 -21.29
C GLU A 84 -4.63 -11.35 -20.03
N ILE A 85 -4.77 -10.73 -18.86
CA ILE A 85 -4.41 -11.31 -17.57
C ILE A 85 -5.53 -11.08 -16.58
N CYS A 86 -6.12 -12.14 -16.05
CA CYS A 86 -7.11 -12.07 -14.99
C CYS A 86 -6.42 -11.95 -13.63
N LEU A 87 -6.68 -10.86 -12.93
CA LEU A 87 -6.18 -10.60 -11.60
C LEU A 87 -7.23 -11.02 -10.57
N ASN A 88 -6.93 -12.10 -9.85
CA ASN A 88 -7.79 -12.57 -8.77
C ASN A 88 -7.44 -11.85 -7.47
N GLY A 89 -8.45 -11.42 -6.71
CA GLY A 89 -8.22 -10.74 -5.42
C GLY A 89 -7.88 -9.26 -5.54
N ILE A 90 -8.14 -8.63 -6.70
CA ILE A 90 -8.05 -7.19 -6.90
C ILE A 90 -9.42 -6.69 -7.33
N THR A 91 -9.91 -5.66 -6.64
CA THR A 91 -11.20 -5.02 -7.01
C THR A 91 -11.05 -4.13 -8.24
N ALA A 92 -12.08 -4.01 -9.06
CA ALA A 92 -12.08 -3.13 -10.24
C ALA A 92 -11.80 -1.67 -9.83
N ARG A 93 -12.41 -1.24 -8.72
CA ARG A 93 -12.20 0.10 -8.13
C ARG A 93 -10.75 0.31 -7.70
N GLY A 94 -10.16 -0.66 -7.00
CA GLY A 94 -8.76 -0.60 -6.62
C GLY A 94 -7.83 -0.57 -7.84
N MET A 95 -8.08 -1.41 -8.84
CA MET A 95 -7.29 -1.45 -10.08
C MET A 95 -7.31 -0.10 -10.82
N LYS A 96 -8.48 0.54 -10.90
CA LYS A 96 -8.62 1.87 -11.51
C LYS A 96 -7.76 2.92 -10.81
N LEU A 97 -7.78 2.96 -9.47
CA LEU A 97 -7.00 3.90 -8.66
C LEU A 97 -5.49 3.62 -8.74
N LEU A 98 -5.09 2.35 -8.82
CA LEU A 98 -3.69 1.98 -9.06
C LEU A 98 -3.18 2.48 -10.40
N LEU A 99 -4.00 2.37 -11.46
CA LEU A 99 -3.62 2.89 -12.78
C LEU A 99 -3.57 4.42 -12.78
N GLU A 100 -4.51 5.08 -12.11
CA GLU A 100 -4.47 6.53 -11.94
C GLU A 100 -3.17 6.96 -11.27
N TYR A 101 -2.78 6.29 -10.18
CA TYR A 101 -1.48 6.50 -9.53
C TYR A 101 -0.30 6.24 -10.49
N ALA A 102 -0.32 5.14 -11.23
CA ALA A 102 0.75 4.76 -12.16
C ALA A 102 1.05 5.83 -13.22
N TYR A 103 0.02 6.55 -13.68
CA TYR A 103 0.14 7.56 -14.74
C TYR A 103 0.07 9.01 -14.26
N SER A 104 -0.18 9.26 -12.97
CA SER A 104 -0.28 10.63 -12.42
C SER A 104 0.60 10.88 -11.20
N SER A 105 1.19 9.83 -10.63
CA SER A 105 1.86 9.82 -9.31
C SER A 105 0.99 10.34 -8.16
N ARG A 106 -0.33 10.29 -8.30
CA ARG A 106 -1.29 10.82 -7.34
C ARG A 106 -2.46 9.84 -7.18
N VAL A 107 -2.99 9.78 -5.98
CA VAL A 107 -4.22 9.05 -5.66
C VAL A 107 -4.95 9.82 -4.57
N GLU A 108 -6.26 9.95 -4.70
CA GLU A 108 -7.09 10.54 -3.65
C GLU A 108 -7.60 9.42 -2.74
N LEU A 109 -7.26 9.50 -1.45
CA LEU A 109 -7.66 8.51 -0.45
C LEU A 109 -8.80 9.05 0.42
N ASN A 110 -9.80 8.21 0.66
CA ASN A 110 -10.91 8.48 1.56
C ASN A 110 -11.42 7.16 2.20
N LEU A 111 -12.27 7.26 3.22
CA LEU A 111 -12.80 6.08 3.94
C LEU A 111 -13.54 5.08 3.03
N ASP A 112 -14.12 5.54 1.92
CA ASP A 112 -14.89 4.71 0.99
C ASP A 112 -13.99 3.95 0.00
N ASN A 113 -12.79 4.45 -0.33
CA ASN A 113 -11.87 3.80 -1.26
C ASN A 113 -10.63 3.17 -0.61
N ILE A 114 -10.30 3.54 0.63
CA ILE A 114 -9.04 3.16 1.27
C ILE A 114 -8.82 1.65 1.33
N GLN A 115 -9.87 0.89 1.66
CA GLN A 115 -9.78 -0.57 1.74
C GLN A 115 -9.51 -1.19 0.37
N HIS A 116 -10.16 -0.70 -0.68
CA HIS A 116 -9.94 -1.16 -2.05
C HIS A 116 -8.52 -0.84 -2.53
N VAL A 117 -8.00 0.35 -2.23
CA VAL A 117 -6.63 0.73 -2.60
C VAL A 117 -5.61 -0.10 -1.82
N LEU A 118 -5.77 -0.22 -0.50
CA LEU A 118 -4.84 -0.97 0.35
C LEU A 118 -4.78 -2.44 -0.05
N LEU A 119 -5.93 -3.08 -0.26
CA LEU A 119 -6.03 -4.47 -0.70
C LEU A 119 -5.32 -4.67 -2.04
N SER A 120 -5.66 -3.85 -3.05
CA SER A 120 -5.06 -3.97 -4.37
C SER A 120 -3.57 -3.65 -4.36
N ALA A 121 -3.14 -2.58 -3.69
CA ALA A 121 -1.74 -2.15 -3.62
C ALA A 121 -0.85 -3.17 -2.88
N SER A 122 -1.36 -3.77 -1.80
CA SER A 122 -0.67 -4.84 -1.08
C SER A 122 -0.55 -6.09 -1.96
N HIS A 123 -1.63 -6.47 -2.66
CA HIS A 123 -1.63 -7.62 -3.56
C HIS A 123 -0.60 -7.48 -4.70
N VAL A 124 -0.52 -6.31 -5.33
CA VAL A 124 0.45 -6.04 -6.41
C VAL A 124 1.75 -5.42 -5.92
N GLN A 125 2.01 -5.39 -4.61
CA GLN A 125 3.29 -4.94 -4.04
C GLN A 125 3.72 -3.52 -4.49
N ILE A 126 2.81 -2.55 -4.43
CA ILE A 126 3.13 -1.12 -4.64
C ILE A 126 3.34 -0.46 -3.27
N GLU A 127 4.54 -0.61 -2.72
CA GLU A 127 4.88 -0.18 -1.36
C GLU A 127 4.55 1.29 -1.05
N PRO A 128 4.86 2.28 -1.93
CA PRO A 128 4.54 3.68 -1.62
C PRO A 128 3.04 3.94 -1.42
N LEU A 129 2.17 3.19 -2.10
CA LEU A 129 0.72 3.28 -1.92
C LEU A 129 0.27 2.61 -0.63
N VAL A 130 0.86 1.48 -0.27
CA VAL A 130 0.60 0.81 1.01
C VAL A 130 0.98 1.73 2.18
N GLU A 131 2.14 2.38 2.11
CA GLU A 131 2.56 3.37 3.11
C GLU A 131 1.61 4.58 3.17
N ALA A 132 1.21 5.12 2.03
CA ALA A 132 0.24 6.22 1.98
C ALA A 132 -1.11 5.84 2.62
N CYS A 133 -1.59 4.62 2.35
CA CYS A 133 -2.81 4.10 2.97
C CYS A 133 -2.64 3.94 4.50
N SER A 134 -1.50 3.40 4.93
CA SER A 134 -1.17 3.26 6.35
C SER A 134 -1.15 4.61 7.07
N SER A 135 -0.56 5.65 6.46
CA SER A 135 -0.54 7.00 7.04
C SER A 135 -1.93 7.63 7.10
N TYR A 136 -2.75 7.43 6.07
CA TYR A 136 -4.13 7.90 6.09
C TYR A 136 -4.93 7.23 7.22
N LEU A 137 -4.88 5.90 7.33
CA LEU A 137 -5.56 5.14 8.39
C LEU A 137 -5.10 5.57 9.79
N GLN A 138 -3.80 5.82 9.96
CA GLN A 138 -3.27 6.34 11.23
C GLN A 138 -3.89 7.71 11.59
N SER A 139 -4.10 8.59 10.62
CA SER A 139 -4.72 9.91 10.85
C SER A 139 -6.20 9.86 11.21
N GLN A 140 -6.86 8.73 10.91
CA GLN A 140 -8.28 8.49 11.18
C GLN A 140 -8.50 7.62 12.42
N LEU A 141 -7.45 7.33 13.20
CA LEU A 141 -7.52 6.47 14.38
C LEU A 141 -8.43 7.08 15.45
N ASP A 142 -9.42 6.30 15.87
CA ASP A 142 -10.43 6.63 16.87
C ASP A 142 -10.71 5.42 17.78
N LEU A 143 -11.34 5.64 18.94
CA LEU A 143 -11.76 4.58 19.86
C LEU A 143 -12.76 3.61 19.21
N ASP A 144 -13.62 4.12 18.32
CA ASP A 144 -14.66 3.32 17.67
C ASP A 144 -14.10 2.43 16.53
N ASN A 145 -12.90 2.73 16.01
CA ASN A 145 -12.34 2.02 14.86
C ASN A 145 -10.98 1.36 15.15
N CYS A 146 -10.44 1.49 16.36
CA CYS A 146 -9.10 1.01 16.67
C CYS A 146 -8.96 -0.51 16.51
N VAL A 147 -9.99 -1.29 16.85
CA VAL A 147 -9.98 -2.76 16.70
C VAL A 147 -9.97 -3.16 15.22
N ASP A 148 -10.76 -2.49 14.40
CA ASP A 148 -10.79 -2.70 12.96
C ASP A 148 -9.44 -2.31 12.33
N LEU A 149 -8.85 -1.19 12.76
CA LEU A 149 -7.52 -0.76 12.32
C LEU A 149 -6.40 -1.72 12.77
N ALA A 150 -6.48 -2.30 13.97
CA ALA A 150 -5.53 -3.33 14.42
C ALA A 150 -5.61 -4.56 13.53
N THR A 151 -6.83 -5.01 13.22
CA THR A 151 -7.09 -6.15 12.33
C THR A 151 -6.57 -5.89 10.91
N ILE A 152 -6.80 -4.68 10.37
CA ILE A 152 -6.26 -4.26 9.08
C ILE A 152 -4.72 -4.24 9.12
N ALA A 153 -4.13 -3.69 10.17
CA ALA A 153 -2.68 -3.61 10.31
C ALA A 153 -2.02 -5.00 10.38
N GLU A 154 -2.67 -5.96 11.05
CA GLU A 154 -2.21 -7.35 11.10
C GLU A 154 -2.38 -8.06 9.75
N THR A 155 -3.54 -7.90 9.11
CA THR A 155 -3.86 -8.54 7.81
C THR A 155 -2.88 -8.14 6.72
N TYR A 156 -2.53 -6.85 6.64
CA TYR A 156 -1.62 -6.31 5.62
C TYR A 156 -0.17 -6.13 6.14
N SER A 157 0.15 -6.66 7.33
CA SER A 157 1.49 -6.56 7.94
C SER A 157 2.02 -5.11 8.08
N LEU A 158 1.13 -4.14 8.31
CA LEU A 158 1.44 -2.72 8.49
C LEU A 158 2.01 -2.46 9.88
N THR A 159 3.28 -2.80 10.07
CA THR A 159 3.95 -2.78 11.39
C THR A 159 3.91 -1.39 12.04
N LYS A 160 4.12 -0.32 11.26
CA LYS A 160 4.08 1.07 11.75
C LYS A 160 2.68 1.43 12.27
N LEU A 161 1.63 1.11 11.52
CA LEU A 161 0.24 1.34 11.93
C LEU A 161 -0.09 0.53 13.17
N ARG A 162 0.26 -0.76 13.20
CA ARG A 162 0.01 -1.66 14.33
C ARG A 162 0.53 -1.06 15.64
N VAL A 163 1.80 -0.68 15.69
CA VAL A 163 2.41 -0.07 16.89
C VAL A 163 1.63 1.18 17.35
N GLN A 164 1.18 2.02 16.42
CA GLN A 164 0.46 3.25 16.74
C GLN A 164 -0.94 2.97 17.25
N VAL A 165 -1.64 2.00 16.66
CA VAL A 165 -2.97 1.55 17.11
C VAL A 165 -2.91 0.99 18.52
N TYR A 166 -2.00 0.06 18.81
CA TYR A 166 -1.87 -0.51 20.16
C TYR A 166 -1.42 0.52 21.18
N ARG A 167 -0.51 1.43 20.82
CA ARG A 167 -0.13 2.55 21.70
C ARG A 167 -1.33 3.44 22.05
N PHE A 168 -2.19 3.72 21.08
CA PHE A 168 -3.41 4.52 21.29
C PHE A 168 -4.43 3.79 22.16
N MET A 169 -4.61 2.47 21.95
CA MET A 169 -5.46 1.63 22.79
C MET A 169 -4.98 1.62 24.24
N CYS A 170 -3.69 1.41 24.48
CA CYS A 170 -3.11 1.43 25.83
C CYS A 170 -3.29 2.80 26.50
N SER A 171 -3.07 3.91 25.79
CA SER A 171 -3.18 5.25 26.39
C SER A 171 -4.61 5.68 26.73
N HIS A 172 -5.63 5.00 26.18
CA HIS A 172 -7.05 5.29 26.40
C HIS A 172 -7.82 4.04 26.86
N LEU A 173 -7.14 3.12 27.54
CA LEU A 173 -7.70 1.81 27.90
C LEU A 173 -8.96 1.94 28.76
N ARG A 174 -9.05 2.96 29.62
CA ARG A 174 -10.25 3.23 30.42
C ARG A 174 -11.47 3.56 29.58
N SER A 175 -11.31 4.43 28.58
CA SER A 175 -12.41 4.79 27.68
C SER A 175 -12.75 3.63 26.75
N PHE A 176 -11.74 2.91 26.29
CA PHE A 176 -11.87 1.75 25.41
C PHE A 176 -12.58 0.55 26.08
N SER A 177 -12.32 0.31 27.36
CA SER A 177 -13.04 -0.71 28.13
C SER A 177 -14.53 -0.38 28.31
N SER A 178 -14.86 0.91 28.33
CA SER A 178 -16.25 1.38 28.49
C SER A 178 -17.04 1.38 27.17
N SER A 179 -16.37 1.44 26.01
CA SER A 179 -17.02 1.47 24.69
C SER A 179 -17.52 0.11 24.20
N GLY A 180 -17.12 -0.98 24.87
CA GLY A 180 -17.50 -2.35 24.46
C GLY A 180 -16.67 -2.92 23.30
N GLU A 181 -15.91 -2.07 22.60
CA GLU A 181 -15.00 -2.46 21.52
C GLU A 181 -13.90 -3.43 22.01
N LEU A 182 -13.52 -3.35 23.29
CA LEU A 182 -12.57 -4.28 23.90
C LEU A 182 -12.99 -5.75 23.76
N PHE A 183 -14.29 -6.06 23.78
CA PHE A 183 -14.78 -7.43 23.65
C PHE A 183 -14.71 -7.95 22.20
N ARG A 184 -14.50 -7.07 21.21
CA ARG A 184 -14.29 -7.44 19.80
C ARG A 184 -12.85 -7.89 19.52
N LEU A 185 -11.90 -7.63 20.42
CA LEU A 185 -10.51 -8.08 20.26
C LEU A 185 -10.45 -9.61 20.21
N SER A 186 -9.58 -10.15 19.36
CA SER A 186 -9.24 -11.57 19.39
C SER A 186 -8.26 -11.89 20.53
N LEU A 187 -8.13 -13.16 20.90
CA LEU A 187 -7.18 -13.58 21.95
C LEU A 187 -5.75 -13.12 21.64
N SER A 188 -5.29 -13.26 20.40
CA SER A 188 -3.94 -12.83 20.00
C SER A 188 -3.75 -11.32 20.10
N GLN A 189 -4.81 -10.55 19.81
CA GLN A 189 -4.77 -9.09 19.92
C GLN A 189 -4.74 -8.64 21.39
N LEU A 190 -5.51 -9.30 22.25
CA LEU A 190 -5.50 -9.04 23.69
C LEU A 190 -4.16 -9.43 24.33
N GLU A 191 -3.62 -10.59 23.97
CA GLU A 191 -2.27 -11.01 24.40
C GLU A 191 -1.23 -9.99 23.97
N HIS A 192 -1.31 -9.49 22.73
CA HIS A 192 -0.40 -8.45 22.26
C HIS A 192 -0.57 -7.14 23.05
N LEU A 193 -1.81 -6.71 23.29
CA LEU A 193 -2.13 -5.51 24.08
C LEU A 193 -1.50 -5.57 25.48
N PHE A 194 -1.60 -6.72 26.16
CA PHE A 194 -1.02 -6.90 27.50
C PHE A 194 0.48 -7.16 27.50
N ALA A 195 1.03 -7.73 26.43
CA ALA A 195 2.47 -7.91 26.28
C ALA A 195 3.20 -6.61 25.92
N CYS A 196 2.47 -5.59 25.45
CA CYS A 196 3.06 -4.30 25.12
C CYS A 196 3.44 -3.50 26.37
N ASP A 197 4.69 -3.02 26.41
CA ASP A 197 5.19 -2.13 27.47
C ASP A 197 4.84 -0.64 27.20
N PHE A 198 3.59 -0.40 26.77
CA PHE A 198 3.11 0.96 26.52
C PHE A 198 2.47 1.57 27.78
N PRO A 199 2.53 2.90 27.96
CA PRO A 199 1.87 3.56 29.09
C PRO A 199 0.35 3.35 29.05
N VAL A 200 -0.22 2.98 30.20
CA VAL A 200 -1.66 2.74 30.38
C VAL A 200 -2.27 3.78 31.33
N ASP A 201 -3.53 4.16 31.11
CA ASP A 201 -4.29 5.14 31.92
C ASP A 201 -5.07 4.51 33.11
N MET A 202 -4.71 3.27 33.46
CA MET A 202 -5.35 2.43 34.48
C MET A 202 -4.29 1.82 35.41
N CYS A 203 -4.66 1.49 36.65
CA CYS A 203 -3.79 0.72 37.54
C CYS A 203 -3.84 -0.77 37.18
N GLU A 204 -2.81 -1.51 37.57
CA GLU A 204 -2.64 -2.93 37.26
C GLU A 204 -3.82 -3.80 37.71
N THR A 205 -4.46 -3.46 38.84
CA THR A 205 -5.65 -4.17 39.33
C THR A 205 -6.82 -4.04 38.37
N ASP A 206 -7.07 -2.83 37.85
CA ASP A 206 -8.19 -2.59 36.94
C ASP A 206 -7.94 -3.24 35.57
N VAL A 207 -6.68 -3.28 35.12
CA VAL A 207 -6.26 -3.97 33.89
C VAL A 207 -6.46 -5.49 34.03
N LEU A 208 -6.11 -6.05 35.19
CA LEU A 208 -6.33 -7.47 35.48
C LEU A 208 -7.83 -7.81 35.49
N ASP A 209 -8.64 -7.00 36.18
CA ASP A 209 -10.10 -7.19 36.25
C ASP A 209 -10.73 -7.12 34.85
N LEU A 210 -10.24 -6.22 33.99
CA LEU A 210 -10.63 -6.10 32.59
C LEU A 210 -10.33 -7.38 31.80
N GLY A 211 -9.13 -7.94 31.95
CA GLY A 211 -8.74 -9.20 31.32
C GLY A 211 -9.62 -10.37 31.77
N VAL A 212 -9.94 -10.44 33.07
CA VAL A 212 -10.86 -11.44 33.63
C VAL A 212 -12.27 -11.26 33.07
N GLN A 213 -12.74 -10.01 32.95
CA GLN A 213 -14.05 -9.71 32.38
C GLN A 213 -14.13 -10.14 30.90
N TRP A 214 -13.10 -9.84 30.10
CA TRP A 214 -13.02 -10.29 28.70
C TRP A 214 -13.06 -11.80 28.59
N LEU A 215 -12.27 -12.51 29.40
CA LEU A 215 -12.24 -13.99 29.41
C LEU A 215 -13.61 -14.58 29.75
N ARG A 216 -14.31 -14.02 30.75
CA ARG A 216 -15.66 -14.47 31.12
C ARG A 216 -16.67 -14.29 29.99
N THR A 217 -16.61 -13.18 29.27
CA THR A 217 -17.48 -12.92 28.12
C THR A 217 -17.23 -13.94 27.01
N GLN A 218 -15.97 -14.16 26.63
CA GLN A 218 -15.60 -15.14 25.60
C GLN A 218 -15.99 -16.58 25.97
N ILE A 219 -15.84 -16.94 27.25
CA ILE A 219 -16.27 -18.23 27.81
C ILE A 219 -17.78 -18.42 27.65
N SER A 220 -18.57 -17.37 27.87
CA SER A 220 -20.03 -17.42 27.79
C SER A 220 -20.57 -17.48 26.35
N GLU A 221 -19.89 -16.83 25.41
CA GLU A 221 -20.26 -16.80 23.99
C GLU A 221 -19.81 -18.06 23.25
N ASN A 222 -18.64 -18.58 23.59
CA ASN A 222 -18.04 -19.69 22.89
C ASN A 222 -18.30 -21.00 23.66
N LYS A 223 -19.47 -21.62 23.59
CA LYS A 223 -19.75 -22.90 24.28
C LYS A 223 -18.92 -24.11 23.79
N SER A 224 -17.88 -23.91 22.98
CA SER A 224 -17.10 -24.97 22.33
C SER A 224 -15.72 -25.26 22.94
N TRP A 225 -15.39 -24.68 24.10
CA TRP A 225 -14.19 -25.05 24.89
C TRP A 225 -14.49 -26.03 26.03
N LEU A 226 -15.75 -26.50 26.14
CA LEU A 226 -16.18 -27.63 26.96
C LEU A 226 -16.58 -28.80 26.06
#